data_AF-A0AAV8Z371-F1
#
_entry.id   AF-A0AAV8Z371-F1
#
_cell.length_a   1.000
_cell.length_b   1.000
_cell.length_c   1.000
_cell.angle_alpha   90.00
_cell.angle_beta   90.00
_cell.angle_gamma   90.00
#
_symmetry.space_group_name_H-M   'P 1'
#
loop_
_entity.id
_entity.type
_entity.pdbx_description
1 polymer ?
#
loop_
_entity_poly.entity_id
_entity_poly.type
_entity_poly.pdbx_seq_one_letter_code
_entity_poly.pdbx_strand_id
1 'polypeptide(L)'
;FHIGCRALDAAGIKNIDVENFCDPDSAAQGSVLGTWKFQEYKTKKDVLPQVHLYDSNEQNCSQWFNGVTKAEAQNLARKLADTPSNLLTPTIFANEIQNTLGCLGVTVQVYDKEWAEQQKMFSFLSVAKGSIEPPKFVEITYNKGDCNDAPYVLVGKGVTFDAGGISLKPSAGMDEMRADMGGAAAVVGTLYGLAETWHRGEY
;
A
#
# COMPACT_ATOMS: atom_id res chain seq x y z
N PHE A 1 -15.45 -4.41 15.56
CA PHE A 1 -14.44 -5.46 15.25
C PHE A 1 -13.01 -5.10 15.63
N HIS A 2 -12.49 -3.96 15.19
CA HIS A 2 -11.10 -3.52 15.44
C HIS A 2 -10.64 -3.57 16.91
N ILE A 3 -11.45 -3.04 17.86
CA ILE A 3 -11.09 -3.01 19.29
C ILE A 3 -11.08 -4.43 19.89
N GLY A 4 -12.04 -5.27 19.50
CA GLY A 4 -12.16 -6.65 19.99
C GLY A 4 -10.98 -7.51 19.56
N CYS A 5 -10.64 -7.50 18.27
CA CYS A 5 -9.50 -8.28 17.75
C CYS A 5 -8.17 -7.83 18.38
N ARG A 6 -7.99 -6.52 18.60
CA ARG A 6 -6.82 -5.98 19.30
C ARG A 6 -6.73 -6.42 20.75
N ALA A 7 -7.86 -6.43 21.47
CA ALA A 7 -7.90 -6.90 22.84
C ALA A 7 -7.56 -8.40 22.95
N LEU A 8 -8.05 -9.22 22.00
CA LEU A 8 -7.75 -10.63 21.92
C LEU A 8 -6.27 -10.90 21.58
N ASP A 9 -5.68 -10.15 20.64
CA ASP A 9 -4.24 -10.22 20.35
C ASP A 9 -3.41 -9.83 21.58
N ALA A 10 -3.79 -8.77 22.29
CA ALA A 10 -3.13 -8.36 23.53
C ALA A 10 -3.23 -9.44 24.64
N ALA A 11 -4.31 -10.22 24.65
CA ALA A 11 -4.48 -11.37 25.52
C ALA A 11 -3.74 -12.64 25.05
N GLY A 12 -3.05 -12.58 23.89
CA GLY A 12 -2.26 -13.70 23.35
C GLY A 12 -3.07 -14.71 22.54
N ILE A 13 -4.33 -14.43 22.22
CA ILE A 13 -5.17 -15.30 21.39
C ILE A 13 -4.72 -15.21 19.94
N LYS A 14 -4.53 -16.36 19.28
CA LYS A 14 -3.97 -16.46 17.92
C LYS A 14 -4.97 -16.85 16.84
N ASN A 15 -6.09 -17.45 17.20
CA ASN A 15 -7.18 -17.73 16.27
C ASN A 15 -8.39 -16.95 16.73
N ILE A 16 -8.90 -16.07 15.87
CA ILE A 16 -10.02 -15.18 16.17
C ILE A 16 -11.09 -15.41 15.12
N ASP A 17 -12.20 -16.00 15.53
CA ASP A 17 -13.39 -16.12 14.69
C ASP A 17 -14.27 -14.87 14.89
N VAL A 18 -14.60 -14.21 13.79
CA VAL A 18 -15.31 -12.94 13.77
C VAL A 18 -16.68 -13.12 13.15
N GLU A 19 -17.71 -12.83 13.93
CA GLU A 19 -19.07 -12.74 13.41
C GLU A 19 -19.24 -11.50 12.54
N ASN A 20 -19.99 -11.61 11.43
CA ASN A 20 -20.11 -10.53 10.45
C ASN A 20 -21.08 -9.41 10.85
N PHE A 21 -22.00 -9.65 11.79
CA PHE A 21 -23.08 -8.73 12.18
C PHE A 21 -23.72 -8.00 10.98
N CYS A 22 -24.07 -8.75 9.94
CA CYS A 22 -24.69 -8.31 8.68
C CYS A 22 -23.78 -7.60 7.66
N ASP A 23 -22.50 -7.35 7.95
CA ASP A 23 -21.55 -6.77 6.99
C ASP A 23 -20.17 -7.48 7.09
N PRO A 24 -19.99 -8.58 6.35
CA PRO A 24 -18.74 -9.33 6.34
C PRO A 24 -17.54 -8.51 5.84
N ASP A 25 -17.76 -7.59 4.90
CA ASP A 25 -16.68 -6.76 4.31
C ASP A 25 -16.11 -5.79 5.35
N SER A 26 -16.99 -5.05 6.04
CA SER A 26 -16.57 -4.13 7.11
C SER A 26 -15.99 -4.88 8.31
N ALA A 27 -16.54 -6.06 8.64
CA ALA A 27 -16.03 -6.90 9.72
C ALA A 27 -14.61 -7.40 9.43
N ALA A 28 -14.35 -7.87 8.21
CA ALA A 28 -13.03 -8.27 7.75
C ALA A 28 -12.04 -7.11 7.81
N GLN A 29 -12.42 -5.95 7.23
CA GLN A 29 -11.55 -4.78 7.19
C GLN A 29 -11.14 -4.35 8.60
N GLY A 30 -12.11 -4.17 9.50
CA GLY A 30 -11.85 -3.72 10.86
C GLY A 30 -10.96 -4.70 11.65
N SER A 31 -11.11 -6.01 11.40
CA SER A 31 -10.36 -7.04 12.10
C SER A 31 -8.91 -7.12 11.60
N VAL A 32 -8.70 -7.19 10.29
CA VAL A 32 -7.36 -7.28 9.67
C VAL A 32 -6.54 -6.00 9.88
N LEU A 33 -7.17 -4.83 9.75
CA LEU A 33 -6.49 -3.55 10.00
C LEU A 33 -6.10 -3.37 11.48
N GLY A 34 -6.85 -3.99 12.39
CA GLY A 34 -6.61 -3.87 13.84
C GLY A 34 -5.50 -4.77 14.35
N THR A 35 -5.32 -5.93 13.74
CA THR A 35 -4.28 -6.88 14.12
C THR A 35 -2.95 -6.63 13.41
N TRP A 36 -2.93 -5.75 12.41
CA TRP A 36 -1.71 -5.39 11.69
C TRP A 36 -0.69 -4.69 12.59
N LYS A 37 0.58 -5.06 12.41
CA LYS A 37 1.72 -4.42 13.06
C LYS A 37 2.88 -4.29 12.08
N PHE A 38 3.46 -3.10 11.99
CA PHE A 38 4.75 -2.92 11.31
C PHE A 38 5.87 -3.56 12.13
N GLN A 39 6.50 -4.59 11.58
CA GLN A 39 7.54 -5.36 12.29
C GLN A 39 8.65 -5.90 11.39
N GLU A 40 8.79 -5.40 10.16
CA GLU A 40 9.78 -5.90 9.20
C GLU A 40 11.22 -5.77 9.73
N TYR A 41 11.51 -4.67 10.44
CA TYR A 41 12.83 -4.36 10.97
C TYR A 41 12.99 -4.65 12.47
N LYS A 42 12.03 -5.35 13.09
CA LYS A 42 12.17 -5.82 14.47
C LYS A 42 12.94 -7.13 14.51
N THR A 43 13.90 -7.25 15.42
CA THR A 43 14.64 -8.51 15.65
C THR A 43 13.72 -9.60 16.21
N LYS A 44 12.87 -9.25 17.17
CA LYS A 44 11.83 -10.14 17.69
C LYS A 44 10.49 -9.74 17.05
N LYS A 45 9.93 -10.64 16.25
CA LYS A 45 8.64 -10.46 15.58
C LYS A 45 7.54 -11.10 16.43
N ASP A 46 6.43 -10.39 16.57
CA ASP A 46 5.23 -10.92 17.18
C ASP A 46 4.52 -11.84 16.17
N VAL A 47 4.04 -12.98 16.66
CA VAL A 47 3.12 -13.82 15.88
C VAL A 47 1.77 -13.10 15.82
N LEU A 48 1.36 -12.69 14.62
CA LEU A 48 0.07 -12.03 14.42
C LEU A 48 -1.06 -13.06 14.52
N PRO A 49 -2.24 -12.68 15.05
CA PRO A 49 -3.39 -13.57 15.09
C PRO A 49 -3.94 -13.79 13.68
N GLN A 50 -4.43 -15.00 13.43
CA GLN A 50 -5.24 -15.34 12.27
C GLN A 50 -6.70 -15.00 12.57
N VAL A 51 -7.32 -14.29 11.64
CA VAL A 51 -8.71 -13.83 11.74
C VAL A 51 -9.53 -14.54 10.68
N HIS A 52 -10.60 -15.20 11.10
CA HIS A 52 -11.51 -15.95 10.23
C HIS A 52 -12.94 -15.45 10.37
N LEU A 53 -13.74 -15.66 9.33
CA LEU A 53 -15.18 -15.43 9.39
C LEU A 53 -15.84 -16.54 10.19
N TYR A 54 -16.64 -16.19 11.19
CA TYR A 54 -17.53 -17.11 11.92
C TYR A 54 -18.85 -17.27 11.14
N ASP A 55 -18.77 -17.74 9.91
CA ASP A 55 -19.91 -18.00 9.03
C ASP A 55 -19.46 -18.99 7.94
N SER A 56 -20.39 -19.79 7.42
CA SER A 56 -20.16 -20.72 6.33
C SER A 56 -20.96 -20.38 5.07
N ASN A 57 -21.72 -19.28 5.07
CA ASN A 57 -22.45 -18.81 3.90
C ASN A 57 -21.48 -18.30 2.82
N GLU A 58 -21.56 -18.87 1.61
CA GLU A 58 -20.67 -18.56 0.49
C GLU A 58 -20.65 -17.07 0.11
N GLN A 59 -21.82 -16.42 0.10
CA GLN A 59 -21.92 -14.99 -0.20
C GLN A 59 -21.20 -14.15 0.86
N ASN A 60 -21.35 -14.52 2.14
CA ASN A 60 -20.67 -13.85 3.23
C ASN A 60 -19.16 -14.10 3.20
N CYS A 61 -18.73 -15.29 2.79
CA CYS A 61 -17.33 -15.60 2.56
C CYS A 61 -16.71 -14.71 1.48
N SER A 62 -17.35 -14.57 0.32
CA SER A 62 -16.83 -13.68 -0.74
C SER A 62 -16.77 -12.21 -0.30
N GLN A 63 -17.78 -11.72 0.41
CA GLN A 63 -17.74 -10.35 0.97
C GLN A 63 -16.65 -10.18 2.03
N TRP A 64 -16.43 -11.19 2.87
CA TRP A 64 -15.34 -11.20 3.83
C TRP A 64 -13.97 -11.13 3.11
N PHE A 65 -13.78 -11.93 2.06
CA PHE A 65 -12.54 -11.90 1.28
C PHE A 65 -12.29 -10.55 0.64
N ASN A 66 -13.32 -9.92 0.07
CA ASN A 66 -13.24 -8.54 -0.41
C ASN A 66 -12.76 -7.57 0.68
N GLY A 67 -13.30 -7.69 1.88
CA GLY A 67 -12.90 -6.88 3.01
C GLY A 67 -11.45 -7.16 3.46
N VAL A 68 -11.00 -8.42 3.43
CA VAL A 68 -9.60 -8.79 3.67
C VAL A 68 -8.69 -8.14 2.64
N THR A 69 -8.99 -8.27 1.34
CA THR A 69 -8.19 -7.69 0.26
C THR A 69 -8.09 -6.17 0.39
N LYS A 70 -9.20 -5.48 0.70
CA LYS A 70 -9.20 -4.03 0.97
C LYS A 70 -8.32 -3.65 2.16
N ALA A 71 -8.30 -4.47 3.21
CA ALA A 71 -7.44 -4.23 4.37
C ALA A 71 -5.97 -4.51 4.08
N GLU A 72 -5.66 -5.55 3.31
CA GLU A 72 -4.30 -5.86 2.84
C GLU A 72 -3.76 -4.74 1.95
N ALA A 73 -4.57 -4.21 1.03
CA ALA A 73 -4.26 -3.03 0.23
C ALA A 73 -3.92 -1.79 1.07
N GLN A 74 -4.71 -1.52 2.11
CA GLN A 74 -4.44 -0.43 3.05
C GLN A 74 -3.17 -0.68 3.88
N ASN A 75 -2.95 -1.91 4.33
CA ASN A 75 -1.77 -2.30 5.08
C ASN A 75 -0.49 -2.26 4.23
N LEU A 76 -0.58 -2.51 2.92
CA LEU A 76 0.50 -2.28 1.97
C LEU A 76 0.85 -0.78 1.92
N ALA A 77 -0.15 0.09 1.79
CA ALA A 77 0.08 1.53 1.81
C ALA A 77 0.71 1.99 3.15
N ARG A 78 0.24 1.46 4.29
CA ARG A 78 0.83 1.71 5.62
C ARG A 78 2.27 1.23 5.69
N LYS A 79 2.57 0.02 5.22
CA LYS A 79 3.92 -0.53 5.17
C LYS A 79 4.85 0.41 4.42
N LEU A 80 4.46 0.86 3.23
CA LEU A 80 5.28 1.77 2.42
C LEU A 80 5.50 3.12 3.13
N ALA A 81 4.47 3.69 3.74
CA ALA A 81 4.56 4.96 4.47
C ALA A 81 5.35 4.86 5.80
N ASP A 82 5.27 3.73 6.50
CA ASP A 82 5.98 3.50 7.76
C ASP A 82 7.45 3.10 7.55
N THR A 83 7.81 2.65 6.35
CA THR A 83 9.17 2.23 6.04
C THR A 83 10.13 3.44 6.09
N PRO A 84 11.25 3.36 6.84
CA PRO A 84 12.22 4.44 6.91
C PRO A 84 12.79 4.80 5.52
N SER A 85 12.97 6.09 5.25
CA SER A 85 13.40 6.58 3.93
C SER A 85 14.78 6.09 3.48
N ASN A 86 15.65 5.70 4.41
CA ASN A 86 16.93 5.07 4.08
C ASN A 86 16.79 3.61 3.59
N LEU A 87 15.63 2.99 3.82
CA LEU A 87 15.28 1.63 3.38
C LEU A 87 14.23 1.64 2.26
N LEU A 88 13.60 2.78 1.98
CA LEU A 88 12.65 2.99 0.89
C LEU A 88 13.02 4.22 0.07
N THR A 89 14.16 4.15 -0.63
CA THR A 89 14.57 5.19 -1.59
C THR A 89 13.65 5.16 -2.83
N PRO A 90 13.65 6.18 -3.72
CA PRO A 90 12.86 6.16 -4.95
C PRO A 90 13.10 4.90 -5.79
N THR A 91 14.35 4.44 -5.87
CA THR A 91 14.73 3.21 -6.57
C THR A 91 14.10 1.97 -5.91
N ILE A 92 14.20 1.85 -4.60
CA ILE A 92 13.65 0.70 -3.86
C ILE A 92 12.12 0.71 -3.93
N PHE A 93 11.50 1.89 -3.79
CA PHE A 93 10.06 2.05 -3.92
C PHE A 93 9.53 1.58 -5.28
N ALA A 94 10.18 2.00 -6.37
CA ALA A 94 9.80 1.57 -7.73
C ALA A 94 9.98 0.05 -7.94
N ASN A 95 10.99 -0.56 -7.32
CA ASN A 95 11.18 -2.01 -7.37
C ASN A 95 10.12 -2.77 -6.54
N GLU A 96 9.76 -2.28 -5.35
CA GLU A 96 8.72 -2.88 -4.53
C GLU A 96 7.37 -2.88 -5.25
N ILE A 97 7.03 -1.79 -5.96
CA ILE A 97 5.83 -1.70 -6.79
C ILE A 97 5.85 -2.75 -7.91
N GLN A 98 6.95 -2.84 -8.67
CA GLN A 98 7.09 -3.84 -9.75
C GLN A 98 6.93 -5.27 -9.22
N ASN A 99 7.56 -5.59 -8.09
CA ASN A 99 7.48 -6.92 -7.50
C ASN A 99 6.07 -7.24 -6.99
N THR A 100 5.41 -6.26 -6.36
CA THR A 100 4.09 -6.46 -5.76
C THR A 100 3.00 -6.58 -6.82
N LEU A 101 2.98 -5.69 -7.81
CA LEU A 101 1.91 -5.62 -8.80
C LEU A 101 2.18 -6.48 -10.04
N GLY A 102 3.44 -6.67 -10.42
CA GLY A 102 3.82 -7.46 -11.59
C GLY A 102 3.36 -8.92 -11.51
N CYS A 103 3.38 -9.51 -10.31
CA CYS A 103 2.87 -10.86 -10.07
C CYS A 103 1.34 -10.99 -10.27
N LEU A 104 0.61 -9.87 -10.28
CA LEU A 104 -0.85 -9.83 -10.45
C LEU A 104 -1.27 -9.50 -11.89
N GLY A 105 -0.33 -9.51 -12.83
CA GLY A 105 -0.60 -9.16 -14.24
C GLY A 105 -0.83 -7.67 -14.47
N VAL A 106 -0.35 -6.81 -13.56
CA VAL A 106 -0.30 -5.37 -13.74
C VAL A 106 1.00 -4.99 -14.43
N THR A 107 0.94 -4.14 -15.44
CA THR A 107 2.15 -3.62 -16.10
C THR A 107 2.70 -2.44 -15.28
N VAL A 108 3.95 -2.53 -14.84
CA VAL A 108 4.64 -1.43 -14.15
C VAL A 108 5.84 -1.01 -14.98
N GLN A 109 5.82 0.22 -15.49
CA GLN A 109 6.94 0.83 -16.21
C GLN A 109 7.63 1.85 -15.30
N VAL A 110 8.95 1.73 -15.19
CA VAL A 110 9.77 2.65 -14.39
C VAL A 110 10.70 3.41 -15.32
N TYR A 111 10.53 4.73 -15.33
CA TYR A 111 11.34 5.63 -16.12
C TYR A 111 12.39 6.33 -15.23
N ASP A 112 13.56 6.52 -15.82
CA ASP A 112 14.71 7.14 -15.18
C ASP A 112 14.76 8.67 -15.41
N LYS A 113 15.86 9.26 -14.95
CA LYS A 113 16.10 10.69 -15.02
C LYS A 113 16.22 11.14 -16.48
N GLU A 114 16.92 10.37 -17.30
CA GLU A 114 17.18 10.63 -18.71
C GLU A 114 15.88 10.69 -19.51
N TRP A 115 14.97 9.74 -19.27
CA TRP A 115 13.64 9.77 -19.84
C TRP A 115 12.86 11.03 -19.41
N ALA A 116 12.88 11.37 -18.12
CA ALA A 116 12.19 12.56 -17.61
C ALA A 116 12.76 13.88 -18.18
N GLU A 117 14.06 13.94 -18.48
CA GLU A 117 14.70 15.05 -19.18
C GLU A 117 14.20 15.16 -20.63
N GLN A 118 14.09 14.05 -21.35
CA GLN A 118 13.54 14.01 -22.71
C GLN A 118 12.08 14.47 -22.75
N GLN A 119 11.28 14.10 -21.74
CA GLN A 119 9.90 14.56 -21.57
C GLN A 119 9.78 16.00 -21.04
N LYS A 120 10.90 16.71 -20.84
CA LYS A 120 10.95 18.11 -20.34
C LYS A 120 10.25 18.29 -18.98
N MET A 121 10.33 17.30 -18.10
CA MET A 121 9.71 17.31 -16.76
C MET A 121 10.53 18.12 -15.75
N PHE A 122 10.89 19.36 -16.09
CA PHE A 122 11.86 20.15 -15.33
C PHE A 122 11.43 20.46 -13.89
N SER A 123 10.13 20.55 -13.61
CA SER A 123 9.62 20.72 -12.24
C SER A 123 9.95 19.51 -11.36
N PHE A 124 9.64 18.30 -11.85
CA PHE A 124 9.98 17.04 -11.18
C PHE A 124 11.49 16.87 -10.96
N LEU A 125 12.27 17.11 -12.01
CA LEU A 125 13.73 17.01 -11.97
C LEU A 125 14.37 18.02 -10.99
N SER A 126 13.80 19.23 -10.88
CA SER A 126 14.31 20.25 -9.97
C SER A 126 14.16 19.87 -8.50
N VAL A 127 13.07 19.19 -8.14
CA VAL A 127 12.86 18.69 -6.77
C VAL A 127 13.89 17.60 -6.42
N ALA A 128 14.14 16.68 -7.34
CA ALA A 128 15.04 15.55 -7.10
C ALA A 128 16.53 15.91 -7.11
N LYS A 129 16.90 17.07 -7.69
CA LYS A 129 18.29 17.48 -7.90
C LYS A 129 19.15 17.52 -6.63
N GLY A 130 18.54 17.72 -5.47
CA GLY A 130 19.22 17.74 -4.18
C GLY A 130 19.52 16.36 -3.59
N SER A 131 19.02 15.28 -4.20
CA SER A 131 19.18 13.91 -3.71
C SER A 131 20.32 13.19 -4.40
N ILE A 132 21.01 12.30 -3.66
CA ILE A 132 21.87 11.26 -4.25
C ILE A 132 21.02 10.14 -4.90
N GLU A 133 19.79 10.00 -4.39
CA GLU A 133 18.61 9.40 -4.98
C GLU A 133 18.31 9.70 -6.45
N PRO A 134 18.56 8.86 -7.47
CA PRO A 134 18.02 9.16 -8.79
C PRO A 134 16.48 9.17 -8.73
N PRO A 135 15.80 10.17 -9.32
CA PRO A 135 14.34 10.17 -9.39
C PRO A 135 13.83 9.01 -10.24
N LYS A 136 12.66 8.49 -9.87
CA LYS A 136 11.93 7.46 -10.62
C LYS A 136 10.53 7.96 -10.93
N PHE A 137 10.12 7.89 -12.20
CA PHE A 137 8.74 8.10 -12.59
C PHE A 137 8.11 6.73 -12.86
N VAL A 138 7.04 6.40 -12.14
CA VAL A 138 6.42 5.07 -12.20
C VAL A 138 5.05 5.19 -12.85
N GLU A 139 4.87 4.50 -13.96
CA GLU A 139 3.59 4.32 -14.62
C GLU A 139 3.07 2.91 -14.34
N ILE A 140 1.83 2.81 -13.90
CA ILE A 140 1.19 1.54 -13.55
C ILE A 140 -0.09 1.42 -14.37
N THR A 141 -0.18 0.35 -15.14
CA THR A 141 -1.28 0.12 -16.09
C THR A 141 -1.95 -1.21 -15.79
N TYR A 142 -3.24 -1.14 -15.48
CA TYR A 142 -4.10 -2.29 -15.22
C TYR A 142 -5.27 -2.31 -16.19
N ASN A 143 -5.20 -3.19 -17.19
CA ASN A 143 -6.17 -3.26 -18.29
C ASN A 143 -7.02 -4.52 -18.19
N LYS A 144 -8.19 -4.40 -17.53
CA LYS A 144 -9.23 -5.44 -17.48
C LYS A 144 -10.61 -5.01 -17.98
N GLY A 145 -10.79 -3.71 -18.27
CA GLY A 145 -12.01 -3.17 -18.86
C GLY A 145 -12.05 -3.31 -20.39
N ASP A 146 -13.12 -2.81 -21.00
CA ASP A 146 -13.23 -2.71 -22.46
C ASP A 146 -12.15 -1.75 -22.99
N CYS A 147 -11.59 -2.05 -24.16
CA CYS A 147 -10.56 -1.21 -24.78
C CYS A 147 -11.09 0.17 -25.22
N ASN A 148 -12.41 0.33 -25.32
CA ASN A 148 -13.06 1.58 -25.70
C ASN A 148 -13.42 2.47 -24.49
N ASP A 149 -13.31 1.95 -23.27
CA ASP A 149 -13.61 2.72 -22.07
C ASP A 149 -12.48 3.72 -21.78
N ALA A 150 -12.86 4.92 -21.34
CA ALA A 150 -11.90 5.92 -20.89
C ALA A 150 -11.18 5.41 -19.63
N PRO A 151 -9.83 5.48 -19.56
CA PRO A 151 -9.11 5.02 -18.38
C PRO A 151 -9.31 5.96 -17.19
N TYR A 152 -9.35 5.37 -15.99
CA TYR A 152 -9.21 6.15 -14.76
C TYR A 152 -7.74 6.43 -14.50
N VAL A 153 -7.40 7.71 -14.27
CA VAL A 153 -6.02 8.12 -13.95
C VAL A 153 -5.93 8.52 -12.49
N LEU A 154 -5.11 7.78 -11.74
CA LEU A 154 -4.79 8.08 -10.35
C LEU A 154 -3.35 8.60 -10.28
N VAL A 155 -3.15 9.76 -9.65
CA VAL A 155 -1.82 10.37 -9.49
C VAL A 155 -1.49 10.46 -8.01
N GLY A 156 -0.39 9.83 -7.61
CA GLY A 156 0.08 9.82 -6.23
C GLY A 156 1.42 10.54 -6.08
N LYS A 157 1.51 11.46 -5.11
CA LYS A 157 2.79 12.08 -4.72
C LYS A 157 3.72 11.00 -4.14
N GLY A 158 4.94 10.89 -4.67
CA GLY A 158 5.93 9.87 -4.32
C GLY A 158 7.24 10.42 -3.75
N VAL A 159 7.17 11.42 -2.85
CA VAL A 159 8.38 11.97 -2.21
C VAL A 159 8.77 11.07 -1.04
N THR A 160 9.83 10.27 -1.18
CA THR A 160 10.21 9.27 -0.18
C THR A 160 10.81 9.87 1.10
N PHE A 161 11.26 11.12 1.06
CA PHE A 161 11.58 11.92 2.23
C PHE A 161 11.53 13.42 1.91
N ASP A 162 10.75 14.18 2.65
CA ASP A 162 10.65 15.64 2.49
C ASP A 162 11.37 16.38 3.61
N ALA A 163 12.64 16.73 3.38
CA ALA A 163 13.39 17.62 4.27
C ALA A 163 12.94 19.09 4.18
N GLY A 164 12.19 19.49 3.14
CA GLY A 164 11.86 20.89 2.81
C GLY A 164 12.85 21.58 1.86
N GLY A 165 14.01 20.97 1.59
CA GLY A 165 15.05 21.54 0.72
C GLY A 165 15.81 22.69 1.41
N ILE A 166 16.05 23.79 0.68
CA ILE A 166 16.69 25.00 1.25
C ILE A 166 15.85 25.54 2.41
N SER A 167 14.53 25.47 2.29
CA SER A 167 13.57 25.77 3.35
C SER A 167 13.43 24.56 4.28
N LEU A 168 14.51 24.23 4.98
CA LEU A 168 14.60 23.06 5.85
C LEU A 168 13.46 23.06 6.88
N LYS A 169 12.72 21.96 6.95
CA LYS A 169 11.68 21.78 7.97
C LYS A 169 12.31 21.77 9.38
N PRO A 170 11.57 22.18 10.42
CA PRO A 170 11.99 21.98 11.80
C PRO A 170 12.23 20.50 12.09
N SER A 171 13.12 20.18 13.04
CA SER A 171 13.41 18.80 13.42
C SER A 171 12.21 18.07 14.03
N ALA A 172 11.32 18.81 14.71
CA ALA A 172 10.08 18.26 15.26
C ALA A 172 9.17 17.76 14.12
N GLY A 173 8.87 16.46 14.12
CA GLY A 173 8.02 15.80 13.12
C GLY A 173 8.71 15.53 11.78
N MET A 174 10.00 15.81 11.63
CA MET A 174 10.74 15.52 10.40
C MET A 174 10.82 14.00 10.12
N ASP A 175 10.78 13.17 11.15
CA ASP A 175 10.78 11.72 11.01
C ASP A 175 9.52 11.21 10.28
N GLU A 176 8.37 11.87 10.44
CA GLU A 176 7.12 11.55 9.75
C GLU A 176 7.19 11.84 8.25
N MET A 177 8.13 12.66 7.79
CA MET A 177 8.28 13.02 6.37
C MET A 177 8.72 11.86 5.48
N ARG A 178 9.04 10.69 6.07
CA ARG A 178 9.13 9.42 5.34
C ARG A 178 7.81 9.04 4.65
N ALA A 179 6.68 9.47 5.21
CA ALA A 179 5.34 9.21 4.71
C ALA A 179 4.86 10.23 3.67
N ASP A 180 5.71 11.16 3.21
CA ASP A 180 5.34 12.17 2.20
C ASP A 180 5.13 11.57 0.78
N MET A 181 5.28 10.24 0.68
CA MET A 181 4.92 9.38 -0.44
C MET A 181 3.56 8.67 -0.25
N GLY A 182 2.81 9.00 0.80
CA GLY A 182 1.55 8.33 1.14
C GLY A 182 0.50 8.38 0.04
N GLY A 183 0.53 9.43 -0.81
CA GLY A 183 -0.31 9.50 -2.01
C GLY A 183 0.02 8.41 -3.03
N ALA A 184 1.31 8.22 -3.35
CA ALA A 184 1.75 7.12 -4.20
C ALA A 184 1.47 5.75 -3.55
N ALA A 185 1.67 5.62 -2.24
CA ALA A 185 1.33 4.40 -1.50
C ALA A 185 -0.15 4.02 -1.64
N ALA A 186 -1.05 5.02 -1.56
CA ALA A 186 -2.48 4.82 -1.72
C ALA A 186 -2.87 4.39 -3.14
N VAL A 187 -2.25 4.97 -4.18
CA VAL A 187 -2.44 4.54 -5.57
C VAL A 187 -2.02 3.08 -5.76
N VAL A 188 -0.84 2.71 -5.24
CA VAL A 188 -0.33 1.33 -5.29
C VAL A 188 -1.26 0.37 -4.56
N GLY A 189 -1.71 0.71 -3.34
CA GLY A 189 -2.67 -0.09 -2.58
C GLY A 189 -4.00 -0.27 -3.33
N THR A 190 -4.49 0.78 -3.99
CA THR A 190 -5.73 0.72 -4.78
C THR A 190 -5.59 -0.25 -5.95
N LEU A 191 -4.50 -0.17 -6.72
CA LEU A 191 -4.24 -1.06 -7.84
C LEU A 191 -3.97 -2.50 -7.39
N TYR A 192 -3.29 -2.68 -6.25
CA TYR A 192 -3.14 -4.00 -5.62
C TYR A 192 -4.51 -4.61 -5.30
N GLY A 193 -5.41 -3.86 -4.62
CA GLY A 193 -6.74 -4.35 -4.28
C GLY A 193 -7.56 -4.74 -5.51
N LEU A 194 -7.55 -3.90 -6.56
CA LEU A 194 -8.26 -4.18 -7.82
C LEU A 194 -7.70 -5.43 -8.53
N ALA A 195 -6.37 -5.55 -8.59
CA ALA A 195 -5.71 -6.66 -9.26
C ALA A 195 -5.87 -7.97 -8.49
N GLU A 196 -5.79 -7.95 -7.16
CA GLU A 196 -5.92 -9.12 -6.29
C GLU A 196 -7.35 -9.68 -6.34
N THR A 197 -8.38 -8.82 -6.23
CA THR A 197 -9.79 -9.25 -6.34
C THR A 197 -10.06 -9.92 -7.69
N TRP A 198 -9.51 -9.38 -8.78
CA TRP A 198 -9.64 -10.00 -10.10
C TRP A 198 -8.85 -11.30 -10.23
N HIS A 199 -7.61 -11.34 -9.74
CA HIS A 199 -6.75 -12.51 -9.84
C HIS A 199 -7.36 -13.75 -9.16
N ARG A 200 -8.10 -13.52 -8.06
CA ARG A 200 -8.78 -14.58 -7.30
C ARG A 200 -10.12 -15.02 -7.90
N GLY A 201 -10.54 -14.45 -9.03
CA GLY A 201 -11.72 -14.92 -9.79
C GLY A 201 -13.07 -14.48 -9.23
N GLU A 202 -13.13 -13.34 -8.53
CA GLU A 202 -14.41 -12.75 -8.10
C GLU A 202 -15.12 -11.93 -9.21
N TYR A 203 -14.65 -12.06 -10.46
CA TYR A 203 -15.25 -11.49 -11.67
C TYR A 203 -15.08 -12.42 -12.88
#